data_AF-A0A0V0Y2Q3-F1
#
_entry.id   AF-A0A0V0Y2Q3-F1
#
_cell.length_a   1.000
_cell.length_b   1.000
_cell.length_c   1.000
_cell.angle_alpha   90.00
_cell.angle_beta   90.00
_cell.angle_gamma   90.00
#
_symmetry.space_group_name_H-M   'P 1'
#
loop_
_entity.id
_entity.type
_entity.pdbx_description
1 polymer ?
#
loop_
_entity_poly.entity_id
_entity_poly.type
_entity_poly.pdbx_seq_one_letter_code
_entity_poly.pdbx_strand_id
1 'polypeptide(L)'
;LNFDLLESEEEFSNTGSYKRQLFEEIIASVQSEEINSSILNQNHFKIFQTYLTLSDRSKELYCLLFFRQTRWIAVSSLQRSYKEIATKDVVDEIISKKFFIKLQSTDLTLEEMLSLLQSGSLIKIVKSLKQKPLSTKEQLIRQLIRFSLSQTTLIGNLNDILKKKALAELGDCVKLSDDVQLAFLSAFHLFSPAEMSPNTATYPRSHLENEMWNCWNSKKYTVCLHVGSRIRHLLDEELRLLSEKPCSVRLVHYQNFTAIVSLLRASTVLAQAFEKLKMYDKANAEFEHLISIDCQLAPAHRRSFWYERAILNYGRHLKLPKKAFELAADVIQDNTFDYYFRQRIYDRVMQMNLVDEDCEKQLAANIQTALDETIEIDVEIPEKVISALLLSKSMGLHSEGSVWLALFGLLCWNEIYDSTVEDVWISRYQTYPLDLYVGEMFWINRQKTFEKKFETLQCLSVQVDIQSMLRASWRCSSKALSTATVNATLSRGRKRVHGEEEEEEEDIFDNHN
;
A
#
# COMPACT_ATOMS: atom_id res chain seq x y z
N LEU A 1 7.28 2.71 -8.00
CA LEU A 1 8.24 2.04 -8.90
C LEU A 1 7.61 0.76 -9.43
N ASN A 2 7.35 0.67 -10.74
CA ASN A 2 6.79 -0.52 -11.38
C ASN A 2 7.95 -1.44 -11.78
N PHE A 3 8.32 -2.37 -10.89
CA PHE A 3 9.54 -3.18 -11.00
C PHE A 3 9.53 -4.20 -12.16
N ASP A 4 8.38 -4.38 -12.83
CA ASP A 4 8.22 -5.36 -13.92
C ASP A 4 8.71 -4.84 -15.29
N LEU A 5 8.96 -3.53 -15.45
CA LEU A 5 9.38 -2.92 -16.73
C LEU A 5 10.91 -2.82 -16.93
N LEU A 6 11.71 -3.23 -15.96
CA LEU A 6 13.19 -3.15 -16.02
C LEU A 6 13.86 -4.51 -16.33
N GLU A 7 13.12 -5.50 -16.86
CA GLU A 7 13.65 -6.84 -17.14
C GLU A 7 14.45 -6.96 -18.47
N SER A 8 14.65 -5.87 -19.22
CA SER A 8 15.46 -5.92 -20.45
C SER A 8 16.91 -5.50 -20.20
N GLU A 9 17.77 -6.51 -20.15
CA GLU A 9 19.23 -6.45 -20.39
C GLU A 9 20.07 -5.58 -19.43
N GLU A 10 20.25 -6.02 -18.18
CA GLU A 10 21.39 -5.58 -17.37
C GLU A 10 22.59 -6.51 -17.63
N GLU A 11 23.57 -6.04 -18.41
CA GLU A 11 24.91 -6.62 -18.43
C GLU A 11 25.54 -6.52 -17.03
N PHE A 12 26.16 -7.61 -16.57
CA PHE A 12 26.89 -7.66 -15.30
C PHE A 12 28.08 -6.69 -15.32
N SER A 13 27.87 -5.47 -14.83
CA SER A 13 28.97 -4.55 -14.54
C SER A 13 29.80 -5.07 -13.37
N ASN A 14 31.06 -4.63 -13.28
CA ASN A 14 31.94 -4.93 -12.13
C ASN A 14 31.43 -4.37 -10.79
N THR A 15 30.34 -3.59 -10.78
CA THR A 15 29.77 -2.97 -9.57
C THR A 15 28.50 -3.69 -9.06
N GLY A 16 28.10 -4.81 -9.68
CA GLY A 16 26.87 -5.55 -9.34
C GLY A 16 25.59 -4.90 -9.88
N SER A 17 24.46 -5.62 -9.87
CA SER A 17 23.17 -5.09 -10.35
C SER A 17 22.67 -3.93 -9.50
N TYR A 18 21.80 -3.08 -10.06
CA TYR A 18 21.16 -1.99 -9.30
C TYR A 18 20.45 -2.53 -8.05
N LYS A 19 19.80 -3.70 -8.16
CA LYS A 19 19.11 -4.36 -7.03
C LYS A 19 20.09 -4.72 -5.91
N ARG A 20 21.27 -5.26 -6.24
CA ARG A 20 22.28 -5.59 -5.24
C ARG A 20 22.85 -4.32 -4.59
N GLN A 21 23.18 -3.31 -5.38
CA GLN A 21 23.69 -2.03 -4.87
C GLN A 21 22.70 -1.40 -3.88
N LEU A 22 21.40 -1.40 -4.23
CA LEU A 22 20.34 -0.93 -3.35
C LEU A 22 20.28 -1.70 -2.02
N PHE A 23 20.38 -3.03 -2.07
CA PHE A 23 20.43 -3.85 -0.84
C PHE A 23 21.60 -3.49 0.06
N GLU A 24 22.80 -3.34 -0.51
CA GLU A 24 24.01 -3.03 0.24
C GLU A 24 23.98 -1.59 0.79
N GLU A 25 23.44 -0.62 0.04
CA GLU A 25 23.21 0.75 0.52
C GLU A 25 22.20 0.80 1.68
N ILE A 26 21.09 0.07 1.56
CA ILE A 26 20.06 -0.01 2.60
C ILE A 26 20.65 -0.60 3.89
N ILE A 27 21.40 -1.70 3.78
CA ILE A 27 22.06 -2.31 4.94
C ILE A 27 23.02 -1.30 5.60
N ALA A 28 23.86 -0.65 4.80
CA ALA A 28 24.84 0.30 5.31
C ALA A 28 24.18 1.49 6.02
N SER A 29 23.15 2.08 5.41
CA SER A 29 22.40 3.21 5.99
C SER A 29 21.66 2.81 7.26
N VAL A 30 20.99 1.66 7.28
CA VAL A 30 20.25 1.21 8.46
C VAL A 30 21.21 0.89 9.62
N GLN A 31 22.40 0.35 9.33
CA GLN A 31 23.42 0.04 10.34
C GLN A 31 24.16 1.27 10.87
N SER A 32 24.26 2.36 10.10
CA SER A 32 24.94 3.59 10.55
C SER A 32 24.10 4.42 11.51
N GLU A 33 22.78 4.29 11.48
CA GLU A 33 21.85 5.04 12.32
C GLU A 33 21.69 4.40 13.69
N GLU A 34 22.13 5.09 14.75
CA GLU A 34 22.13 4.57 16.13
C GLU A 34 20.72 4.19 16.60
N ILE A 35 19.70 4.95 16.21
CA ILE A 35 18.30 4.71 16.59
C ILE A 35 17.81 3.32 16.16
N ASN A 36 18.29 2.81 15.03
CA ASN A 36 17.86 1.51 14.49
C ASN A 36 18.35 0.34 15.34
N SER A 37 19.40 0.52 16.14
CA SER A 37 19.89 -0.50 17.08
C SER A 37 18.89 -0.84 18.18
N SER A 38 17.96 0.08 18.48
CA SER A 38 16.87 -0.14 19.45
C SER A 38 15.66 -0.85 18.86
N ILE A 39 15.50 -0.82 17.53
CA ILE A 39 14.37 -1.39 16.80
C ILE A 39 14.70 -2.79 16.28
N LEU A 40 15.89 -2.97 15.72
CA LEU A 40 16.35 -4.23 15.15
C LEU A 40 17.02 -5.09 16.22
N ASN A 41 16.64 -6.37 16.28
CA ASN A 41 17.27 -7.32 17.20
C ASN A 41 18.60 -7.87 16.64
N GLN A 42 19.38 -8.56 17.50
CA GLN A 42 20.66 -9.16 17.11
C GLN A 42 20.58 -10.14 15.93
N ASN A 43 19.44 -10.80 15.73
CA ASN A 43 19.25 -11.72 14.61
C ASN A 43 19.20 -10.97 13.27
N HIS A 44 18.58 -9.79 13.22
CA HIS A 44 18.57 -8.94 12.01
C HIS A 44 20.00 -8.59 11.59
N PHE A 45 20.81 -8.07 12.52
CA PHE A 45 22.20 -7.72 12.26
C PHE A 45 23.03 -8.94 11.84
N LYS A 46 22.82 -10.10 12.48
CA LYS A 46 23.50 -11.35 12.08
C LYS A 46 23.14 -11.77 10.66
N ILE A 47 21.88 -11.62 10.25
CA ILE A 47 21.44 -11.90 8.88
C ILE A 47 22.14 -10.96 7.90
N PHE A 48 22.20 -9.66 8.18
CA PHE A 48 22.90 -8.69 7.30
C PHE A 48 24.38 -9.01 7.17
N GLN A 49 25.06 -9.31 8.28
CA GLN A 49 26.47 -9.72 8.22
C GLN A 49 26.65 -11.03 7.44
N THR A 50 25.74 -11.99 7.61
CA THR A 50 25.78 -13.24 6.83
C THR A 50 25.60 -12.98 5.34
N TYR A 51 24.68 -12.08 4.96
CA TYR A 51 24.48 -11.65 3.57
C TYR A 51 25.75 -11.06 2.96
N LEU A 52 26.45 -10.18 3.69
CA LEU A 52 27.69 -9.58 3.20
C LEU A 52 28.79 -10.62 2.89
N THR A 53 28.76 -11.78 3.58
CA THR A 53 29.68 -12.91 3.32
C THR A 53 29.30 -13.82 2.16
N LEU A 54 28.10 -13.66 1.58
CA LEU A 54 27.69 -14.44 0.41
C LEU A 54 28.55 -14.08 -0.80
N SER A 55 28.75 -15.04 -1.70
CA SER A 55 29.33 -14.75 -3.00
C SER A 55 28.45 -13.76 -3.78
N ASP A 56 29.08 -12.99 -4.67
CA ASP A 56 28.41 -12.01 -5.51
C ASP A 56 27.24 -12.61 -6.29
N ARG A 57 27.41 -13.80 -6.88
CA ARG A 57 26.33 -14.51 -7.58
C ARG A 57 25.18 -14.92 -6.66
N SER A 58 25.49 -15.32 -5.42
CA SER A 58 24.48 -15.65 -4.42
C SER A 58 23.67 -14.42 -3.99
N LYS A 59 24.33 -13.26 -3.82
CA LYS A 59 23.66 -11.99 -3.55
C LYS A 59 22.73 -11.59 -4.70
N GLU A 60 23.22 -11.67 -5.94
CA GLU A 60 22.42 -11.35 -7.13
C GLU A 60 21.17 -12.23 -7.24
N LEU A 61 21.33 -13.55 -7.09
CA LEU A 61 20.19 -14.47 -7.14
C LEU A 61 19.18 -14.19 -6.02
N TYR A 62 19.66 -13.91 -4.81
CA TYR A 62 18.79 -13.59 -3.68
C TYR A 62 17.99 -12.30 -3.94
N CYS A 63 18.65 -11.22 -4.36
CA CYS A 63 18.02 -9.94 -4.67
C CYS A 63 16.98 -10.05 -5.79
N LEU A 64 17.26 -10.82 -6.84
CA LEU A 64 16.32 -11.07 -7.93
C LEU A 64 15.04 -11.76 -7.45
N LEU A 65 15.16 -12.70 -6.52
CA LEU A 65 14.03 -13.46 -6.00
C LEU A 65 13.27 -12.70 -4.90
N PHE A 66 13.95 -11.84 -4.13
CA PHE A 66 13.34 -11.11 -3.01
C PHE A 66 12.17 -10.23 -3.43
N PHE A 67 12.31 -9.52 -4.56
CA PHE A 67 11.25 -8.64 -5.07
C PHE A 67 10.09 -9.39 -5.74
N ARG A 68 10.19 -10.72 -5.90
CA ARG A 68 9.14 -11.55 -6.48
C ARG A 68 8.22 -12.13 -5.40
N GLN A 69 7.04 -12.56 -5.81
CA GLN A 69 6.11 -13.23 -4.89
C GLN A 69 6.77 -14.46 -4.25
N THR A 70 6.79 -14.49 -2.93
CA THR A 70 7.41 -15.57 -2.15
C THR A 70 6.61 -16.85 -2.31
N ARG A 71 7.25 -17.89 -2.83
CA ARG A 71 6.65 -19.21 -3.05
C ARG A 71 7.72 -20.28 -3.10
N TRP A 72 7.30 -21.53 -2.97
CA TRP A 72 8.17 -22.68 -3.24
C TRP A 72 8.53 -22.74 -4.73
N ILE A 73 9.81 -22.90 -5.02
CA ILE A 73 10.37 -22.97 -6.37
C ILE A 73 11.14 -24.27 -6.50
N ALA A 74 10.85 -25.07 -7.53
CA ALA A 74 11.66 -26.22 -7.85
C ALA A 74 13.07 -25.78 -8.26
N VAL A 75 14.10 -26.38 -7.66
CA VAL A 75 15.51 -26.04 -7.94
C VAL A 75 15.82 -26.20 -9.43
N SER A 76 15.27 -27.22 -10.08
CA SER A 76 15.38 -27.43 -11.52
C SER A 76 14.76 -26.31 -12.36
N SER A 77 13.66 -25.70 -11.88
CA SER A 77 13.05 -24.54 -12.53
C SER A 77 13.90 -23.29 -12.32
N LEU A 78 14.44 -23.10 -11.10
CA LEU A 78 15.31 -21.98 -10.79
C LEU A 78 16.57 -22.00 -11.67
N GLN A 79 17.24 -23.15 -11.75
CA GLN A 79 18.39 -23.41 -12.63
C GLN A 79 18.07 -23.20 -14.11
N ARG A 80 16.85 -23.53 -14.55
CA ARG A 80 16.43 -23.31 -15.94
C ARG A 80 16.18 -21.84 -16.26
N SER A 81 15.56 -21.11 -15.33
CA SER A 81 15.20 -19.70 -15.52
C SER A 81 16.39 -18.75 -15.36
N TYR A 82 17.35 -19.10 -14.50
CA TYR A 82 18.51 -18.26 -14.19
C TYR A 82 19.81 -19.05 -14.43
N LYS A 83 19.98 -19.62 -15.63
CA LYS A 83 21.08 -20.56 -15.94
C LYS A 83 22.48 -20.03 -15.60
N GLU A 84 22.68 -18.73 -15.77
CA GLU A 84 23.98 -18.08 -15.57
C GLU A 84 24.28 -17.78 -14.10
N ILE A 85 23.26 -17.66 -13.26
CA ILE A 85 23.37 -17.22 -11.86
C ILE A 85 23.07 -18.37 -10.89
N ALA A 86 21.97 -19.09 -11.11
CA ALA A 86 21.48 -20.16 -10.24
C ALA A 86 22.18 -21.49 -10.50
N THR A 87 23.51 -21.50 -10.55
CA THR A 87 24.30 -22.73 -10.61
C THR A 87 24.12 -23.54 -9.33
N LYS A 88 24.47 -24.84 -9.36
CA LYS A 88 24.26 -25.75 -8.22
C LYS A 88 25.00 -25.25 -6.97
N ASP A 89 26.24 -24.83 -7.11
CA ASP A 89 27.09 -24.29 -6.04
C ASP A 89 26.50 -23.02 -5.40
N VAL A 90 25.94 -22.11 -6.21
CA VAL A 90 25.25 -20.90 -5.72
C VAL A 90 24.00 -21.26 -4.91
N VAL A 91 23.16 -22.17 -5.42
CA VAL A 91 21.96 -22.61 -4.70
C VAL A 91 22.33 -23.32 -3.40
N ASP A 92 23.35 -24.18 -3.42
CA ASP A 92 23.84 -24.92 -2.25
C ASP A 92 24.44 -23.94 -1.20
N GLU A 93 25.15 -22.89 -1.62
CA GLU A 93 25.65 -21.83 -0.74
C GLU A 93 24.49 -21.12 -0.01
N ILE A 94 23.49 -20.65 -0.76
CA ILE A 94 22.33 -19.91 -0.20
C ILE A 94 21.56 -20.78 0.79
N ILE A 95 21.39 -22.07 0.50
CA ILE A 95 20.80 -23.04 1.44
C ILE A 95 21.67 -23.19 2.69
N SER A 96 22.99 -23.37 2.53
CA SER A 96 23.92 -23.55 3.65
C SER A 96 23.93 -22.35 4.60
N LYS A 97 23.76 -21.15 4.06
CA LYS A 97 23.69 -19.88 4.79
C LYS A 97 22.29 -19.57 5.33
N LYS A 98 21.31 -20.46 5.09
CA LYS A 98 19.90 -20.37 5.54
C LYS A 98 19.09 -19.24 4.92
N PHE A 99 19.52 -18.74 3.77
CA PHE A 99 18.75 -17.76 2.97
C PHE A 99 17.66 -18.45 2.15
N PHE A 100 17.87 -19.73 1.82
CA PHE A 100 16.82 -20.63 1.34
C PHE A 100 16.48 -21.68 2.41
N ILE A 101 15.18 -21.94 2.55
CA ILE A 101 14.66 -23.11 3.25
C ILE A 101 14.32 -24.21 2.23
N LYS A 102 14.54 -25.47 2.60
CA LYS A 102 14.15 -26.62 1.76
C LYS A 102 12.77 -27.11 2.14
N LEU A 103 12.00 -27.52 1.14
CA LEU A 103 10.66 -28.09 1.34
C LEU A 103 10.74 -29.35 2.21
N GLN A 104 11.79 -30.16 1.99
CA GLN A 104 12.05 -31.39 2.71
C GLN A 104 12.35 -31.19 4.20
N SER A 105 12.78 -30.00 4.61
CA SER A 105 13.06 -29.66 6.01
C SER A 105 11.92 -28.89 6.67
N THR A 106 10.77 -28.75 6.00
CA THR A 106 9.62 -27.97 6.49
C THR A 106 8.44 -28.89 6.76
N ASP A 107 7.75 -28.69 7.88
CA ASP A 107 6.51 -29.43 8.19
C ASP A 107 5.30 -28.76 7.56
N LEU A 108 4.99 -29.12 6.31
CA LEU A 108 3.79 -28.67 5.62
C LEU A 108 2.63 -29.66 5.80
N THR A 109 1.42 -29.12 5.85
CA THR A 109 0.19 -29.91 5.75
C THR A 109 0.07 -30.55 4.37
N LEU A 110 -0.72 -31.63 4.28
CA LEU A 110 -0.96 -32.29 3.00
C LEU A 110 -1.61 -31.34 1.98
N GLU A 111 -2.54 -30.49 2.43
CA GLU A 111 -3.21 -29.52 1.57
C GLU A 111 -2.23 -28.52 0.97
N GLU A 112 -1.33 -27.97 1.79
CA GLU A 112 -0.29 -27.05 1.33
C GLU A 112 0.60 -27.71 0.28
N MET A 113 1.09 -28.93 0.52
CA MET A 113 1.94 -29.65 -0.43
C MET A 113 1.23 -29.93 -1.76
N LEU A 114 -0.04 -30.36 -1.72
CA LEU A 114 -0.83 -30.60 -2.92
C LEU A 114 -1.13 -29.30 -3.67
N SER A 115 -1.26 -28.17 -2.97
CA SER A 115 -1.48 -26.86 -3.60
C SER A 115 -0.28 -26.40 -4.43
N LEU A 116 0.93 -26.86 -4.13
CA LEU A 116 2.16 -26.56 -4.89
C LEU A 116 2.23 -27.31 -6.22
N LEU A 117 1.57 -28.45 -6.33
CA LEU A 117 1.62 -29.27 -7.54
C LEU A 117 0.84 -28.63 -8.70
N GLN A 118 1.32 -28.87 -9.90
CA GLN A 118 0.57 -28.59 -11.13
C GLN A 118 -0.52 -29.65 -11.34
N SER A 119 -1.60 -29.29 -12.05
CA SER A 119 -2.75 -30.18 -12.29
C SER A 119 -2.33 -31.53 -12.87
N GLY A 120 -1.33 -31.56 -13.75
CA GLY A 120 -0.79 -32.80 -14.33
C GLY A 120 -0.24 -33.77 -13.27
N SER A 121 0.53 -33.28 -12.30
CA SER A 121 1.06 -34.11 -11.21
C SER A 121 -0.03 -34.56 -10.24
N LEU A 122 -1.01 -33.71 -9.93
CA LEU A 122 -2.17 -34.12 -9.13
C LEU A 122 -2.94 -35.26 -9.81
N ILE A 123 -3.17 -35.17 -11.12
CA ILE A 123 -3.82 -36.24 -11.90
C ILE A 123 -3.02 -37.54 -11.83
N LYS A 124 -1.68 -37.50 -11.92
CA LYS A 124 -0.83 -38.69 -11.76
C LYS A 124 -1.02 -39.34 -10.39
N ILE A 125 -1.02 -38.54 -9.32
CA ILE A 125 -1.24 -39.03 -7.95
C ILE A 125 -2.62 -39.69 -7.85
N VAL A 126 -3.69 -39.02 -8.30
CA VAL A 126 -5.07 -39.56 -8.28
C VAL A 126 -5.17 -40.88 -9.05
N LYS A 127 -4.60 -40.95 -10.26
CA LYS A 127 -4.56 -42.18 -11.06
C LYS A 127 -3.78 -43.30 -10.36
N SER A 128 -2.68 -42.98 -9.66
CA SER A 128 -1.90 -43.96 -8.90
C SER A 128 -2.68 -44.58 -7.74
N LEU A 129 -3.73 -43.90 -7.26
CA LEU A 129 -4.66 -44.39 -6.24
C LEU A 129 -5.87 -45.12 -6.84
N LYS A 130 -5.86 -45.38 -8.16
CA LYS A 130 -6.96 -45.99 -8.91
C LYS A 130 -8.29 -45.21 -8.82
N GLN A 131 -8.20 -43.89 -8.63
CA GLN A 131 -9.35 -42.99 -8.62
C GLN A 131 -9.50 -42.28 -9.98
N LYS A 132 -10.73 -41.96 -10.37
CA LYS A 132 -10.98 -41.14 -11.57
C LYS A 132 -10.69 -39.66 -11.23
N PRO A 133 -9.81 -38.97 -11.99
CA PRO A 133 -9.49 -37.57 -11.73
C PRO A 133 -10.66 -36.65 -12.04
N LEU A 134 -10.88 -35.67 -11.16
CA LEU A 134 -11.81 -34.55 -11.36
C LEU A 134 -11.20 -33.46 -12.26
N SER A 135 -12.02 -32.48 -12.67
CA SER A 135 -11.65 -31.54 -13.74
C SER A 135 -10.78 -30.38 -13.28
N THR A 136 -11.00 -29.81 -12.09
CA THR A 136 -10.23 -28.65 -11.61
C THR A 136 -9.16 -29.02 -10.59
N LYS A 137 -8.12 -28.18 -10.47
CA LYS A 137 -7.05 -28.33 -9.49
C LYS A 137 -7.60 -28.42 -8.06
N GLU A 138 -8.51 -27.51 -7.71
CA GLU A 138 -9.14 -27.45 -6.38
C GLU A 138 -9.96 -28.72 -6.10
N GLN A 139 -10.67 -29.24 -7.11
CA GLN A 139 -11.41 -30.49 -6.98
C GLN A 139 -10.48 -31.68 -6.77
N LEU A 140 -9.35 -31.74 -7.49
CA LEU A 140 -8.34 -32.79 -7.33
C LEU A 140 -7.71 -32.75 -5.92
N ILE A 141 -7.36 -31.55 -5.43
CA ILE A 141 -6.83 -31.37 -4.07
C ILE A 141 -7.85 -31.86 -3.03
N ARG A 142 -9.10 -31.40 -3.12
CA ARG A 142 -10.19 -31.83 -2.23
C ARG A 142 -10.46 -33.33 -2.32
N GLN A 143 -10.36 -33.92 -3.51
CA GLN A 143 -10.52 -35.36 -3.71
C GLN A 143 -9.44 -36.14 -2.95
N LEU A 144 -8.17 -35.72 -3.07
CA LEU A 144 -7.05 -36.36 -2.37
C LEU A 144 -7.14 -36.20 -0.84
N ILE A 145 -7.54 -35.03 -0.35
CA ILE A 145 -7.75 -34.78 1.08
C ILE A 145 -8.90 -35.64 1.62
N ARG A 146 -10.05 -35.69 0.94
CA ARG A 146 -11.17 -36.57 1.34
C ARG A 146 -10.78 -38.04 1.31
N PHE A 147 -10.00 -38.44 0.32
CA PHE A 147 -9.50 -39.81 0.23
C PHE A 147 -8.57 -40.14 1.41
N SER A 148 -7.71 -39.21 1.81
CA SER A 148 -6.81 -39.40 2.96
C SER A 148 -7.56 -39.56 4.29
N LEU A 149 -8.70 -38.86 4.45
CA LEU A 149 -9.52 -38.91 5.66
C LEU A 149 -10.49 -40.11 5.73
N SER A 150 -10.90 -40.67 4.59
CA SER A 150 -11.94 -41.70 4.53
C SER A 150 -11.43 -43.14 4.68
N GLN A 151 -10.13 -43.37 4.56
CA GLN A 151 -9.53 -44.69 4.60
C GLN A 151 -8.60 -44.84 5.81
N THR A 152 -8.99 -45.65 6.80
CA THR A 152 -8.11 -46.10 7.88
C THR A 152 -7.32 -47.32 7.41
N THR A 153 -6.05 -47.15 7.07
CA THR A 153 -5.19 -48.26 6.63
C THR A 153 -4.54 -48.98 7.82
N LEU A 154 -4.48 -50.32 7.75
CA LEU A 154 -3.83 -51.20 8.75
C LEU A 154 -2.30 -51.04 8.81
N ILE A 155 -1.68 -50.40 7.81
CA ILE A 155 -0.24 -50.18 7.70
C ILE A 155 0.01 -48.73 7.26
N GLY A 156 0.37 -47.88 8.21
CA GLY A 156 0.76 -46.48 7.98
C GLY A 156 -0.40 -45.51 7.75
N ASN A 157 -0.10 -44.22 7.94
CA ASN A 157 -1.04 -43.12 7.72
C ASN A 157 -1.08 -42.76 6.23
N LEU A 158 -2.27 -42.86 5.61
CA LEU A 158 -2.47 -42.51 4.20
C LEU A 158 -2.08 -41.05 3.89
N ASN A 159 -2.21 -40.16 4.88
CA ASN A 159 -1.71 -38.79 4.79
C ASN A 159 -0.20 -38.77 4.49
N ASP A 160 0.60 -39.55 5.23
CA ASP A 160 2.05 -39.62 5.04
C ASP A 160 2.44 -40.21 3.69
N ILE A 161 1.68 -41.20 3.21
CA ILE A 161 1.88 -41.78 1.87
C ILE A 161 1.64 -40.72 0.79
N LEU A 162 0.58 -39.92 0.93
CA LEU A 162 0.27 -38.84 0.00
C LEU A 162 1.28 -37.71 0.09
N LYS A 163 1.75 -37.33 1.28
CA LYS A 163 2.85 -36.38 1.46
C LYS A 163 4.12 -36.87 0.75
N LYS A 164 4.49 -38.15 0.90
CA LYS A 164 5.64 -38.76 0.19
C LYS A 164 5.48 -38.74 -1.32
N LYS A 165 4.28 -39.07 -1.84
CA LYS A 165 3.99 -38.99 -3.28
C LYS A 165 4.04 -37.56 -3.80
N ALA A 166 3.53 -36.59 -3.03
CA ALA A 166 3.60 -35.18 -3.39
C ALA A 166 5.05 -34.68 -3.43
N LEU A 167 5.87 -35.03 -2.44
CA LEU A 167 7.32 -34.72 -2.44
C LEU A 167 8.04 -35.29 -3.66
N ALA A 168 7.73 -36.53 -4.04
CA ALA A 168 8.34 -37.16 -5.20
C ALA A 168 8.01 -36.42 -6.51
N GLU A 169 6.79 -35.90 -6.66
CA GLU A 169 6.40 -35.09 -7.82
C GLU A 169 6.94 -33.65 -7.79
N LEU A 170 7.12 -33.06 -6.60
CA LEU A 170 7.68 -31.71 -6.44
C LEU A 170 9.20 -31.67 -6.67
N GLY A 171 9.91 -32.71 -6.27
CA GLY A 171 11.38 -32.76 -6.31
C GLY A 171 12.04 -31.85 -5.27
N ASP A 172 13.31 -31.47 -5.50
CA ASP A 172 14.00 -30.48 -4.67
C ASP A 172 13.35 -29.11 -4.86
N CYS A 173 12.79 -28.56 -3.78
CA CYS A 173 12.15 -27.25 -3.77
C CYS A 173 12.77 -26.38 -2.67
N VAL A 174 12.94 -25.10 -3.00
CA VAL A 174 13.43 -24.07 -2.09
C VAL A 174 12.43 -22.92 -2.00
N LYS A 175 12.43 -22.22 -0.87
CA LYS A 175 11.75 -20.94 -0.68
C LYS A 175 12.73 -19.98 -0.01
N LEU A 176 12.59 -18.68 -0.25
CA LEU A 176 13.26 -17.69 0.58
C LEU A 176 12.89 -17.91 2.06
N SER A 177 13.88 -17.74 2.94
CA SER A 177 13.67 -17.86 4.39
C SER A 177 12.84 -16.70 4.90
N ASP A 178 11.74 -17.00 5.61
CA ASP A 178 10.84 -15.98 6.14
C ASP A 178 11.55 -15.04 7.13
N ASP A 179 12.47 -15.56 7.96
CA ASP A 179 13.26 -14.77 8.91
C ASP A 179 14.22 -13.81 8.20
N VAL A 180 14.85 -14.27 7.11
CA VAL A 180 15.78 -13.47 6.33
C VAL A 180 15.00 -12.39 5.57
N GLN A 181 13.87 -12.75 4.98
CA GLN A 181 12.99 -11.79 4.33
C GLN A 181 12.50 -10.72 5.29
N LEU A 182 12.06 -11.13 6.49
CA LEU A 182 11.64 -10.20 7.53
C LEU A 182 12.75 -9.22 7.90
N ALA A 183 14.00 -9.70 7.97
CA ALA A 183 15.12 -8.83 8.29
C ALA A 183 15.34 -7.74 7.22
N PHE A 184 15.33 -8.13 5.94
CA PHE A 184 15.46 -7.16 4.84
C PHE A 184 14.24 -6.25 4.74
N LEU A 185 13.02 -6.78 4.82
CA LEU A 185 11.81 -5.95 4.79
C LEU A 185 11.80 -4.91 5.93
N SER A 186 12.31 -5.27 7.11
CA SER A 186 12.47 -4.33 8.22
C SER A 186 13.51 -3.25 7.90
N ALA A 187 14.64 -3.61 7.30
CA ALA A 187 15.64 -2.63 6.86
C ALA A 187 15.11 -1.70 5.76
N PHE A 188 14.41 -2.23 4.76
CA PHE A 188 13.76 -1.44 3.71
C PHE A 188 12.76 -0.46 4.30
N HIS A 189 11.94 -0.91 5.26
CA HIS A 189 11.01 -0.04 5.95
C HIS A 189 11.72 1.09 6.69
N LEU A 190 12.75 0.79 7.49
CA LEU A 190 13.52 1.81 8.22
C LEU A 190 14.26 2.77 7.31
N PHE A 191 14.73 2.29 6.15
CA PHE A 191 15.44 3.09 5.17
C PHE A 191 14.55 4.16 4.52
N SER A 192 13.31 3.83 4.19
CA SER A 192 12.33 4.83 3.74
C SER A 192 10.90 4.37 4.04
N PRO A 193 10.32 4.76 5.19
CA PRO A 193 8.99 4.32 5.59
C PRO A 193 7.87 4.75 4.63
N ALA A 194 8.03 5.84 3.89
CA ALA A 194 7.01 6.33 2.95
C ALA A 194 7.09 5.65 1.58
N GLU A 195 8.31 5.39 1.08
CA GLU A 195 8.54 4.91 -0.30
C GLU A 195 8.85 3.42 -0.38
N MET A 196 9.58 2.93 0.63
CA MET A 196 10.10 1.56 0.72
C MET A 196 9.40 0.76 1.80
N SER A 197 8.42 1.35 2.51
CA SER A 197 7.31 0.55 3.03
C SER A 197 6.62 0.04 1.78
N PRO A 198 6.75 -1.26 1.49
CA PRO A 198 5.87 -1.83 0.50
C PRO A 198 4.47 -1.70 1.11
N ASN A 199 3.47 -2.30 0.52
CA ASN A 199 2.32 -2.66 1.33
C ASN A 199 2.69 -3.66 2.49
N THR A 200 3.92 -3.66 3.05
CA THR A 200 4.47 -4.63 4.01
C THR A 200 5.20 -4.06 5.24
N ALA A 201 5.18 -2.78 5.58
CA ALA A 201 5.67 -2.39 6.91
C ALA A 201 4.73 -2.85 8.03
N THR A 202 5.25 -3.65 8.96
CA THR A 202 4.58 -4.45 10.02
C THR A 202 4.19 -5.89 9.62
N TYR A 203 5.17 -6.71 9.21
CA TYR A 203 4.93 -8.14 9.00
C TYR A 203 4.94 -8.86 10.36
N PRO A 204 3.78 -9.36 10.88
CA PRO A 204 2.80 -10.22 10.18
C PRO A 204 1.48 -9.58 9.73
N ARG A 205 1.20 -8.33 10.12
CA ARG A 205 -0.11 -7.67 9.99
C ARG A 205 -0.34 -7.00 8.63
N SER A 206 0.73 -6.50 8.01
CA SER A 206 0.74 -5.99 6.63
C SER A 206 0.66 -7.09 5.57
N HIS A 207 1.09 -8.32 5.88
CA HIS A 207 0.85 -9.48 5.01
C HIS A 207 -0.64 -9.72 4.79
N LEU A 208 -1.42 -9.64 5.86
CA LEU A 208 -2.86 -9.84 5.82
C LEU A 208 -3.54 -8.71 5.06
N GLU A 209 -3.06 -7.47 5.19
CA GLU A 209 -3.53 -6.36 4.35
C GLU A 209 -3.29 -6.65 2.86
N ASN A 210 -2.10 -7.14 2.48
CA ASN A 210 -1.83 -7.55 1.10
C ASN A 210 -2.67 -8.72 0.64
N GLU A 211 -2.78 -9.76 1.46
CA GLU A 211 -3.62 -10.92 1.17
C GLU A 211 -5.06 -10.46 0.91
N MET A 212 -5.54 -9.51 1.71
CA MET A 212 -6.85 -8.91 1.58
C MET A 212 -7.01 -8.15 0.26
N TRP A 213 -6.07 -7.26 -0.08
CA TRP A 213 -6.07 -6.53 -1.36
C TRP A 213 -5.95 -7.45 -2.57
N ASN A 214 -5.11 -8.49 -2.49
CA ASN A 214 -4.97 -9.47 -3.56
C ASN A 214 -6.27 -10.23 -3.80
N CYS A 215 -6.94 -10.66 -2.73
CA CYS A 215 -8.25 -11.29 -2.83
C CYS A 215 -9.31 -10.34 -3.39
N TRP A 216 -9.31 -9.08 -2.94
CA TRP A 216 -10.22 -8.03 -3.39
C TRP A 216 -10.07 -7.72 -4.88
N ASN A 217 -8.84 -7.46 -5.33
CA ASN A 217 -8.51 -7.15 -6.73
C ASN A 217 -8.82 -8.35 -7.65
N SER A 218 -8.65 -9.57 -7.14
CA SER A 218 -9.04 -10.81 -7.82
C SER A 218 -10.55 -11.10 -7.78
N LYS A 219 -11.37 -10.22 -7.20
CA LYS A 219 -12.82 -10.36 -7.01
C LYS A 219 -13.22 -11.62 -6.21
N LYS A 220 -12.31 -12.15 -5.38
CA LYS A 220 -12.53 -13.33 -4.52
C LYS A 220 -13.11 -12.91 -3.17
N TYR A 221 -14.26 -12.25 -3.18
CA TYR A 221 -14.84 -11.62 -1.98
C TYR A 221 -15.16 -12.60 -0.85
N THR A 222 -15.49 -13.85 -1.15
CA THR A 222 -15.70 -14.89 -0.12
C THR A 222 -14.41 -15.26 0.61
N VAL A 223 -13.26 -15.18 -0.07
CA VAL A 223 -11.94 -15.40 0.54
C VAL A 223 -11.56 -14.20 1.41
N CYS A 224 -11.91 -12.98 0.99
CA CYS A 224 -11.75 -11.78 1.83
C CYS A 224 -12.42 -11.94 3.20
N LEU A 225 -13.56 -12.64 3.30
CA LEU A 225 -14.22 -12.88 4.59
C LEU A 225 -13.37 -13.77 5.53
N HIS A 226 -12.71 -14.78 4.98
CA HIS A 226 -11.84 -15.67 5.76
C HIS A 226 -10.61 -14.92 6.28
N VAL A 227 -9.93 -14.17 5.41
CA VAL A 227 -8.79 -13.32 5.78
C VAL A 227 -9.22 -12.25 6.79
N GLY A 228 -10.39 -11.64 6.57
CA GLY A 228 -11.00 -10.63 7.43
C GLY A 228 -11.18 -11.06 8.88
N SER A 229 -11.57 -12.32 9.13
CA SER A 229 -11.70 -12.83 10.50
C SER A 229 -10.40 -12.77 11.30
N ARG A 230 -9.25 -13.03 10.65
CA ARG A 230 -7.92 -12.94 11.26
C ARG A 230 -7.52 -11.48 11.47
N ILE A 231 -7.84 -10.61 10.51
CA ILE A 231 -7.61 -9.16 10.62
C ILE A 231 -8.35 -8.58 11.83
N ARG A 232 -9.64 -8.92 12.00
CA ARG A 232 -10.47 -8.47 13.13
C ARG A 232 -9.82 -8.82 14.46
N HIS A 233 -9.45 -10.09 14.66
CA HIS A 233 -8.78 -10.55 15.88
C HIS A 233 -7.50 -9.78 16.18
N LEU A 234 -6.65 -9.57 15.16
CA LEU A 234 -5.39 -8.85 15.35
C LEU A 234 -5.60 -7.36 15.61
N LEU A 235 -6.64 -6.75 15.03
CA LEU A 235 -6.98 -5.36 15.30
C LEU A 235 -7.48 -5.19 16.74
N ASP A 236 -8.34 -6.09 17.22
CA ASP A 236 -8.83 -6.06 18.60
C ASP A 236 -7.68 -6.26 19.60
N GLU A 237 -6.74 -7.16 19.29
CA GLU A 237 -5.54 -7.37 20.09
C GLU A 237 -4.65 -6.11 20.15
N GLU A 238 -4.44 -5.45 19.00
CA GLU A 238 -3.66 -4.20 18.95
C GLU A 238 -4.31 -3.05 19.70
N LEU A 239 -5.62 -2.89 19.54
CA LEU A 239 -6.38 -1.89 20.27
C LEU A 239 -6.26 -2.11 21.79
N ARG A 240 -6.35 -3.36 22.24
CA ARG A 240 -6.14 -3.71 23.65
C ARG A 240 -4.73 -3.36 24.12
N LEU A 241 -3.70 -3.74 23.37
CA LEU A 241 -2.31 -3.42 23.73
C LEU A 241 -2.05 -1.92 23.81
N LEU A 242 -2.61 -1.13 22.88
CA LEU A 242 -2.53 0.33 22.90
C LEU A 242 -3.25 0.95 24.09
N SER A 243 -4.34 0.34 24.55
CA SER A 243 -5.05 0.78 25.75
C SER A 243 -4.26 0.53 27.04
N GLU A 244 -3.50 -0.57 27.09
CA GLU A 244 -2.65 -0.94 28.24
C GLU A 244 -1.36 -0.13 28.28
N LYS A 245 -0.80 0.21 27.11
CA LYS A 245 0.43 1.00 26.96
C LYS A 245 0.23 2.09 25.91
N PRO A 246 -0.31 3.25 26.30
CA PRO A 246 -0.49 4.38 25.41
C PRO A 246 0.87 4.82 24.83
N CYS A 247 0.97 4.93 23.52
CA CYS A 247 2.14 5.51 22.88
C CYS A 247 2.19 7.02 23.19
N SER A 248 3.31 7.48 23.77
CA SER A 248 3.51 8.90 24.14
C SER A 248 3.65 9.83 22.93
N VAL A 249 3.95 9.29 21.75
CA VAL A 249 4.10 10.04 20.50
C VAL A 249 3.00 9.58 19.53
N ARG A 250 2.01 10.45 19.29
CA ARG A 250 0.97 10.27 18.26
C ARG A 250 0.98 11.44 17.29
N LEU A 251 2.14 11.71 16.70
CA LEU A 251 2.19 12.58 15.54
C LEU A 251 1.45 11.88 14.38
N VAL A 252 0.38 12.51 13.89
CA VAL A 252 -0.59 11.91 12.95
C VAL A 252 0.08 11.38 11.68
N HIS A 253 1.16 12.01 11.23
CA HIS A 253 1.90 11.58 10.05
C HIS A 253 2.67 10.26 10.25
N TYR A 254 3.10 9.93 11.47
CA TYR A 254 3.72 8.63 11.77
C TYR A 254 2.71 7.50 11.94
N GLN A 255 1.45 7.82 12.26
CA GLN A 255 0.42 6.81 12.45
C GLN A 255 0.23 5.94 11.20
N ASN A 256 0.44 6.52 10.01
CA ASN A 256 0.34 5.80 8.74
C ASN A 256 1.33 4.62 8.63
N PHE A 257 2.40 4.60 9.42
CA PHE A 257 3.41 3.54 9.46
C PHE A 257 3.18 2.51 10.58
N THR A 258 2.05 2.60 11.29
CA THR A 258 1.72 1.69 12.39
C THR A 258 0.92 0.49 11.94
N ALA A 259 1.05 -0.62 12.67
CA ALA A 259 0.36 -1.87 12.38
C ALA A 259 -1.17 -1.69 12.44
N ILE A 260 -1.64 -0.86 13.38
CA ILE A 260 -3.06 -0.57 13.54
C ILE A 260 -3.64 0.09 12.28
N VAL A 261 -2.94 1.04 11.65
CA VAL A 261 -3.45 1.70 10.44
C VAL A 261 -3.51 0.72 9.25
N SER A 262 -2.56 -0.20 9.13
CA SER A 262 -2.66 -1.30 8.16
C SER A 262 -3.87 -2.20 8.39
N LEU A 263 -4.13 -2.57 9.65
CA LEU A 263 -5.29 -3.39 10.02
C LEU A 263 -6.62 -2.65 9.81
N LEU A 264 -6.67 -1.34 10.03
CA LEU A 264 -7.83 -0.50 9.73
C LEU A 264 -8.13 -0.46 8.22
N ARG A 265 -7.09 -0.32 7.38
CA ARG A 265 -7.24 -0.40 5.91
C ARG A 265 -7.78 -1.76 5.48
N ALA A 266 -7.19 -2.84 5.97
CA ALA A 266 -7.62 -4.20 5.64
C ALA A 266 -9.05 -4.48 6.12
N SER A 267 -9.43 -3.98 7.30
CA SER A 267 -10.80 -4.07 7.83
C SER A 267 -11.81 -3.27 7.00
N THR A 268 -11.39 -2.14 6.42
CA THR A 268 -12.24 -1.39 5.49
C THR A 268 -12.58 -2.23 4.26
N VAL A 269 -11.58 -2.93 3.71
CA VAL A 269 -11.79 -3.86 2.58
C VAL A 269 -12.72 -5.02 2.97
N LEU A 270 -12.70 -5.47 4.23
CA LEU A 270 -13.63 -6.50 4.73
C LEU A 270 -15.07 -6.01 4.68
N ALA A 271 -15.35 -4.82 5.20
CA ALA A 271 -16.67 -4.21 5.13
C ALA A 271 -17.15 -4.09 3.67
N GLN A 272 -16.28 -3.62 2.77
CA GLN A 272 -16.59 -3.53 1.34
C GLN A 272 -16.81 -4.91 0.69
N ALA A 273 -16.11 -5.97 1.12
CA ALA A 273 -16.33 -7.33 0.63
C ALA A 273 -17.73 -7.84 1.01
N PHE A 274 -18.20 -7.55 2.22
CA PHE A 274 -19.60 -7.81 2.60
C PHE A 274 -20.58 -7.04 1.70
N GLU A 275 -20.32 -5.77 1.37
CA GLU A 275 -21.16 -5.01 0.44
C GLU A 275 -21.21 -5.65 -0.96
N LYS A 276 -20.07 -6.11 -1.50
CA LYS A 276 -20.02 -6.80 -2.80
C LYS A 276 -20.80 -8.12 -2.81
N LEU A 277 -20.92 -8.75 -1.65
CA LEU A 277 -21.72 -9.95 -1.44
C LEU A 277 -23.19 -9.64 -1.06
N LYS A 278 -23.59 -8.37 -1.05
CA LYS A 278 -24.93 -7.88 -0.65
C LYS A 278 -25.30 -8.23 0.80
N MET A 279 -24.32 -8.45 1.65
CA MET A 279 -24.47 -8.72 3.09
C MET A 279 -24.39 -7.41 3.85
N TYR A 280 -25.33 -6.49 3.59
CA TYR A 280 -25.27 -5.11 4.08
C TYR A 280 -25.38 -4.99 5.60
N ASP A 281 -26.04 -5.95 6.25
CA ASP A 281 -26.13 -6.07 7.70
C ASP A 281 -24.73 -6.29 8.32
N LYS A 282 -23.96 -7.22 7.74
CA LYS A 282 -22.59 -7.49 8.18
C LYS A 282 -21.63 -6.37 7.80
N ALA A 283 -21.79 -5.80 6.60
CA ALA A 283 -21.00 -4.65 6.18
C ALA A 283 -21.14 -3.49 7.17
N ASN A 284 -22.36 -3.18 7.60
CA ASN A 284 -22.59 -2.11 8.57
C ASN A 284 -22.09 -2.45 9.97
N ALA A 285 -22.19 -3.71 10.43
CA ALA A 285 -21.57 -4.11 11.69
C ALA A 285 -20.06 -3.87 11.69
N GLU A 286 -19.38 -4.15 10.57
CA GLU A 286 -17.94 -3.87 10.42
C GLU A 286 -17.66 -2.35 10.38
N PHE A 287 -18.44 -1.55 9.65
CA PHE A 287 -18.28 -0.10 9.63
C PHE A 287 -18.55 0.55 10.99
N GLU A 288 -19.59 0.12 11.72
CA GLU A 288 -19.90 0.63 13.07
C GLU A 288 -18.77 0.30 14.05
N HIS A 289 -18.22 -0.91 13.98
CA HIS A 289 -17.05 -1.25 14.78
C HIS A 289 -15.84 -0.36 14.44
N LEU A 290 -15.58 -0.10 13.15
CA LEU A 290 -14.50 0.81 12.75
C LEU A 290 -14.74 2.25 13.21
N ILE A 291 -15.98 2.73 13.13
CA ILE A 291 -16.39 4.06 13.60
C ILE A 291 -16.20 4.19 15.12
N SER A 292 -16.43 3.10 15.88
CA SER A 292 -16.29 3.10 17.34
C SER A 292 -14.84 3.20 17.84
N ILE A 293 -13.85 3.03 16.95
CA ILE A 293 -12.44 3.14 17.31
C ILE A 293 -12.09 4.60 17.56
N ASP A 294 -11.31 4.84 18.63
CA ASP A 294 -10.80 6.16 19.03
C ASP A 294 -10.33 7.00 17.83
N CYS A 295 -10.85 8.22 17.73
CA CYS A 295 -10.57 9.15 16.65
C CYS A 295 -9.09 9.56 16.55
N GLN A 296 -8.32 9.42 17.62
CA GLN A 296 -6.87 9.61 17.60
C GLN A 296 -6.14 8.48 16.84
N LEU A 297 -6.74 7.30 16.70
CA LEU A 297 -6.18 6.16 15.96
C LEU A 297 -6.74 6.08 14.54
N ALA A 298 -7.97 6.58 14.35
CA ALA A 298 -8.65 6.67 13.06
C ALA A 298 -8.97 8.15 12.74
N PRO A 299 -8.04 8.89 12.10
CA PRO A 299 -8.25 10.29 11.76
C PRO A 299 -9.47 10.49 10.85
N ALA A 300 -10.01 11.71 10.86
CA ALA A 300 -11.28 12.06 10.22
C ALA A 300 -11.39 11.61 8.76
N HIS A 301 -10.32 11.73 7.96
CA HIS A 301 -10.33 11.30 6.55
C HIS A 301 -10.61 9.79 6.34
N ARG A 302 -10.35 8.93 7.33
CA ARG A 302 -10.70 7.49 7.26
C ARG A 302 -12.12 7.25 7.74
N ARG A 303 -12.50 7.87 8.85
CA ARG A 303 -13.85 7.75 9.44
C ARG A 303 -14.91 8.29 8.48
N SER A 304 -14.59 9.35 7.72
CA SER A 304 -15.51 9.97 6.76
C SER A 304 -16.03 8.94 5.75
N PHE A 305 -15.14 8.13 5.19
CA PHE A 305 -15.51 7.03 4.30
C PHE A 305 -16.42 6.01 5.00
N TRP A 306 -16.11 5.59 6.23
CA TRP A 306 -16.91 4.60 6.95
C TRP A 306 -18.32 5.11 7.26
N TYR A 307 -18.45 6.33 7.78
CA TYR A 307 -19.74 6.97 8.02
C TYR A 307 -20.54 7.08 6.72
N GLU A 308 -19.92 7.57 5.65
CA GLU A 308 -20.57 7.74 4.36
C GLU A 308 -21.15 6.42 3.81
N ARG A 309 -20.38 5.32 3.94
CA ARG A 309 -20.83 3.97 3.54
C ARG A 309 -21.92 3.43 4.47
N ALA A 310 -21.75 3.55 5.79
CA ALA A 310 -22.71 3.05 6.77
C ALA A 310 -24.08 3.74 6.64
N ILE A 311 -24.10 5.07 6.49
CA ILE A 311 -25.32 5.88 6.27
C ILE A 311 -26.01 5.45 4.98
N LEU A 312 -25.26 5.28 3.88
CA LEU A 312 -25.82 4.82 2.60
C LEU A 312 -26.45 3.43 2.72
N ASN A 313 -25.78 2.50 3.39
CA ASN A 313 -26.26 1.15 3.59
C ASN A 313 -27.51 1.11 4.48
N TYR A 314 -27.53 1.87 5.58
CA TYR A 314 -28.71 1.96 6.42
C TYR A 314 -29.89 2.59 5.69
N GLY A 315 -29.67 3.71 4.99
CA GLY A 315 -30.72 4.42 4.27
C GLY A 315 -31.29 3.64 3.09
N ARG A 316 -30.44 3.15 2.18
CA ARG A 316 -30.89 2.56 0.90
C ARG A 316 -31.05 1.05 0.92
N HIS A 317 -30.12 0.34 1.55
CA HIS A 317 -30.06 -1.12 1.42
C HIS A 317 -30.82 -1.83 2.54
N LEU A 318 -30.62 -1.40 3.78
CA LEU A 318 -31.26 -1.97 4.97
C LEU A 318 -32.61 -1.31 5.28
N LYS A 319 -32.88 -0.12 4.73
CA LYS A 319 -34.11 0.65 4.95
C LYS A 319 -34.37 0.95 6.44
N LEU A 320 -33.31 1.35 7.14
CA LEU A 320 -33.33 1.76 8.54
C LEU A 320 -33.00 3.26 8.63
N PRO A 321 -33.94 4.16 8.25
CA PRO A 321 -33.70 5.60 8.15
C PRO A 321 -33.27 6.24 9.47
N LYS A 322 -33.85 5.81 10.60
CA LYS A 322 -33.47 6.31 11.93
C LYS A 322 -31.99 6.09 12.26
N LYS A 323 -31.43 4.92 11.95
CA LYS A 323 -30.00 4.65 12.16
C LYS A 323 -29.11 5.46 11.24
N ALA A 324 -29.53 5.66 9.99
CA ALA A 324 -28.80 6.51 9.06
C ALA A 324 -28.80 7.98 9.52
N PHE A 325 -29.90 8.46 10.10
CA PHE A 325 -29.99 9.77 10.72
C PHE A 325 -29.08 9.91 11.94
N GLU A 326 -29.09 8.96 12.88
CA GLU A 326 -28.24 8.97 14.07
C GLU A 326 -26.76 9.13 13.69
N LEU A 327 -26.27 8.32 12.74
CA LEU A 327 -24.90 8.44 12.24
C LEU A 327 -24.61 9.77 11.52
N ALA A 328 -25.60 10.34 10.84
CA ALA A 328 -25.43 11.64 10.18
C ALA A 328 -25.37 12.78 11.19
N ALA A 329 -26.18 12.73 12.24
CA ALA A 329 -26.14 13.67 13.34
C ALA A 329 -24.77 13.62 14.05
N ASP A 330 -24.23 12.41 14.28
CA ASP A 330 -22.89 12.22 14.84
C ASP A 330 -21.82 12.94 14.00
N VAL A 331 -21.84 12.78 12.67
CA VAL A 331 -20.89 13.44 11.78
C VAL A 331 -21.02 14.96 11.81
N ILE A 332 -22.24 15.48 11.77
CA ILE A 332 -22.48 16.93 11.66
C ILE A 332 -22.07 17.65 12.98
N GLN A 333 -22.19 16.97 14.12
CA GLN A 333 -21.79 17.49 15.42
C GLN A 333 -20.30 17.27 15.74
N ASP A 334 -19.64 16.31 15.09
CA ASP A 334 -18.23 16.00 15.33
C ASP A 334 -17.33 17.07 14.69
N ASN A 335 -16.71 17.88 15.56
CA ASN A 335 -15.87 19.00 15.15
C ASN A 335 -14.56 18.60 14.45
N THR A 336 -14.22 17.31 14.46
CA THR A 336 -13.02 16.79 13.79
C THR A 336 -13.19 16.60 12.29
N PHE A 337 -14.42 16.64 11.76
CA PHE A 337 -14.68 16.67 10.32
C PHE A 337 -14.71 18.09 9.78
N ASP A 338 -14.17 18.29 8.57
CA ASP A 338 -14.31 19.57 7.89
C ASP A 338 -15.78 19.87 7.49
N TYR A 339 -16.09 21.15 7.35
CA TYR A 339 -17.44 21.61 7.00
C TYR A 339 -17.96 20.99 5.71
N TYR A 340 -17.13 20.87 4.67
CA TYR A 340 -17.54 20.34 3.38
C TYR A 340 -18.00 18.87 3.46
N PHE A 341 -17.36 18.07 4.31
CA PHE A 341 -17.78 16.71 4.56
C PHE A 341 -19.11 16.67 5.34
N ARG A 342 -19.26 17.50 6.37
CA ARG A 342 -20.53 17.61 7.13
C ARG A 342 -21.68 18.03 6.21
N GLN A 343 -21.48 19.04 5.37
CA GLN A 343 -22.43 19.49 4.36
C GLN A 343 -22.81 18.36 3.39
N ARG A 344 -21.80 17.61 2.89
CA ARG A 344 -22.05 16.47 1.99
C ARG A 344 -22.91 15.39 2.63
N ILE A 345 -22.71 15.11 3.92
CA ILE A 345 -23.53 14.14 4.66
C ILE A 345 -24.95 14.67 4.84
N TYR A 346 -25.11 15.94 5.22
CA TYR A 346 -26.41 16.61 5.29
C TYR A 346 -27.18 16.50 3.96
N ASP A 347 -26.58 16.95 2.86
CA ASP A 347 -27.19 16.93 1.53
C ASP A 347 -27.63 15.51 1.13
N ARG A 348 -26.81 14.51 1.47
CA ARG A 348 -27.10 13.13 1.16
C ARG A 348 -28.28 12.58 1.96
N VAL A 349 -28.40 12.92 3.24
CA VAL A 349 -29.55 12.52 4.07
C VAL A 349 -30.84 13.14 3.55
N MET A 350 -30.79 14.43 3.16
CA MET A 350 -31.92 15.12 2.54
C MET A 350 -32.32 14.44 1.23
N GLN A 351 -31.36 14.18 0.33
CA GLN A 351 -31.62 13.51 -0.95
C GLN A 351 -32.20 12.09 -0.82
N MET A 352 -31.97 11.42 0.32
CA MET A 352 -32.48 10.08 0.58
C MET A 352 -33.82 10.09 1.32
N ASN A 353 -34.38 11.26 1.68
CA ASN A 353 -35.62 11.43 2.44
C ASN A 353 -35.66 10.55 3.71
N LEU A 354 -34.56 10.56 4.48
CA LEU A 354 -34.38 9.66 5.63
C LEU A 354 -34.93 10.21 6.96
N VAL A 355 -35.41 11.45 6.97
CA VAL A 355 -35.74 12.20 8.17
C VAL A 355 -37.10 12.86 8.04
N ASP A 356 -37.75 13.11 9.18
CA ASP A 356 -38.93 13.96 9.25
C ASP A 356 -38.55 15.44 9.37
N GLU A 357 -39.56 16.31 9.28
CA GLU A 357 -39.38 17.77 9.27
C GLU A 357 -38.65 18.30 10.52
N ASP A 358 -38.84 17.66 11.68
CA ASP A 358 -38.20 18.07 12.93
C ASP A 358 -36.72 17.71 12.93
N CYS A 359 -36.39 16.49 12.49
CA CYS A 359 -35.01 16.05 12.28
C CYS A 359 -34.28 16.90 11.22
N GLU A 360 -34.96 17.30 10.13
CA GLU A 360 -34.40 18.21 9.12
C GLU A 360 -34.01 19.56 9.71
N LYS A 361 -34.91 20.19 10.48
CA LYS A 361 -34.64 21.46 11.16
C LYS A 361 -33.45 21.35 12.11
N GLN A 362 -33.34 20.25 12.84
CA GLN A 362 -32.21 20.00 13.74
C GLN A 362 -30.88 19.92 12.98
N LEU A 363 -30.82 19.14 11.89
CA LEU A 363 -29.59 19.03 11.10
C LEU A 363 -29.21 20.33 10.42
N ALA A 364 -30.18 21.07 9.90
CA ALA A 364 -29.95 22.38 9.28
C ALA A 364 -29.35 23.38 10.27
N ALA A 365 -29.83 23.42 11.51
CA ALA A 365 -29.26 24.27 12.56
C ALA A 365 -27.81 23.88 12.90
N ASN A 366 -27.49 22.59 12.96
CA ASN A 366 -26.14 22.13 13.24
C ASN A 366 -25.17 22.45 12.09
N ILE A 367 -25.62 22.33 10.84
CA ILE A 367 -24.82 22.70 9.66
C ILE A 367 -24.55 24.20 9.63
N GLN A 368 -25.54 25.04 9.95
CA GLN A 368 -25.33 26.47 10.05
C GLN A 368 -24.29 26.82 11.13
N THR A 369 -24.37 26.15 12.28
CA THR A 369 -23.36 26.32 13.35
C THR A 369 -21.96 25.92 12.87
N ALA A 370 -21.83 24.79 12.15
CA ALA A 370 -20.56 24.36 11.60
C ALA A 370 -20.00 25.33 10.54
N LEU A 371 -20.86 25.95 9.73
CA LEU A 371 -20.46 27.00 8.79
C LEU A 371 -19.90 28.21 9.54
N ASP A 372 -20.59 28.66 10.60
CA ASP A 372 -20.18 29.81 11.41
C ASP A 372 -18.83 29.56 12.14
N GLU A 373 -18.51 28.30 12.44
CA GLU A 373 -17.23 27.87 13.03
C GLU A 373 -16.10 27.68 12.00
N THR A 374 -16.42 27.66 10.71
CA THR A 374 -15.43 27.39 9.67
C THR A 374 -14.52 28.59 9.49
N ILE A 375 -13.21 28.38 9.64
CA ILE A 375 -12.21 29.36 9.28
C ILE A 375 -12.11 29.38 7.76
N GLU A 376 -12.70 30.39 7.14
CA GLU A 376 -12.52 30.64 5.71
C GLU A 376 -11.07 31.09 5.48
N ILE A 377 -10.21 30.15 5.07
CA ILE A 377 -8.86 30.49 4.62
C ILE A 377 -9.01 31.07 3.22
N ASP A 378 -9.18 32.38 3.17
CA ASP A 378 -9.26 33.14 1.92
C ASP A 378 -7.85 33.22 1.31
N VAL A 379 -7.43 32.13 0.66
CA VAL A 379 -6.19 32.11 -0.10
C VAL A 379 -6.48 32.78 -1.43
N GLU A 380 -6.16 34.06 -1.52
CA GLU A 380 -6.18 34.81 -2.77
C GLU A 380 -5.06 34.27 -3.69
N ILE A 381 -5.34 33.17 -4.40
CA ILE A 381 -4.47 32.64 -5.43
C ILE A 381 -4.35 33.73 -6.49
N PRO A 382 -3.15 34.25 -6.79
CA PRO A 382 -3.03 35.42 -7.64
C PRO A 382 -3.71 35.19 -9.00
N GLU A 383 -4.64 36.07 -9.39
CA GLU A 383 -5.34 36.01 -10.68
C GLU A 383 -4.35 35.95 -11.87
N LYS A 384 -3.16 36.51 -11.66
CA LYS A 384 -1.98 36.42 -12.54
C LYS A 384 -1.45 35.00 -12.77
N VAL A 385 -1.49 34.12 -11.75
CA VAL A 385 -1.10 32.70 -11.86
C VAL A 385 -2.14 31.93 -12.67
N ILE A 386 -3.42 32.28 -12.50
CA ILE A 386 -4.53 31.67 -13.24
C ILE A 386 -4.55 32.14 -14.71
N SER A 387 -4.30 33.42 -14.96
CA SER A 387 -4.35 34.04 -16.31
C SER A 387 -3.13 33.73 -17.17
N ALA A 388 -1.96 33.41 -16.59
CA ALA A 388 -0.77 32.97 -17.31
C ALA A 388 -1.01 31.74 -18.20
N LEU A 389 -1.91 30.84 -17.79
CA LEU A 389 -2.23 29.58 -18.47
C LEU A 389 -3.35 29.72 -19.51
N LEU A 390 -4.23 30.72 -19.34
CA LEU A 390 -5.34 31.00 -20.25
C LEU A 390 -4.90 31.72 -21.54
N LEU A 391 -3.63 32.12 -21.64
CA LEU A 391 -3.07 32.82 -22.79
C LEU A 391 -2.70 31.89 -23.97
N SER A 392 -2.71 30.56 -23.83
CA SER A 392 -2.57 29.64 -24.98
C SER A 392 -3.93 29.08 -25.42
N LYS A 393 -4.74 29.92 -26.07
CA LYS A 393 -6.05 29.55 -26.67
C LYS A 393 -6.02 28.37 -27.65
N SER A 394 -4.86 27.82 -28.01
CA SER A 394 -4.70 26.71 -28.96
C SER A 394 -4.26 25.37 -28.35
N MET A 395 -3.97 25.27 -27.05
CA MET A 395 -3.56 24.00 -26.42
C MET A 395 -4.29 23.78 -25.09
N GLY A 396 -5.39 23.03 -25.12
CA GLY A 396 -6.03 22.52 -23.92
C GLY A 396 -5.32 21.25 -23.45
N LEU A 397 -4.83 21.22 -22.20
CA LEU A 397 -4.28 20.00 -21.59
C LEU A 397 -5.32 19.38 -20.65
N HIS A 398 -5.79 18.18 -20.99
CA HIS A 398 -6.62 17.40 -20.06
C HIS A 398 -5.73 16.81 -18.96
N SER A 399 -5.76 17.42 -17.77
CA SER A 399 -4.80 17.12 -16.69
C SER A 399 -5.44 16.78 -15.35
N GLU A 400 -6.78 16.73 -15.24
CA GLU A 400 -7.51 16.40 -13.99
C GLU A 400 -6.99 17.14 -12.73
N GLY A 401 -6.43 18.35 -12.90
CA GLY A 401 -5.85 19.15 -11.81
C GLY A 401 -4.34 19.01 -11.61
N SER A 402 -3.67 18.08 -12.28
CA SER A 402 -2.22 17.84 -12.11
C SER A 402 -1.35 19.02 -12.52
N VAL A 403 -1.76 19.81 -13.52
CA VAL A 403 -1.06 21.05 -13.89
C VAL A 403 -0.99 22.03 -12.72
N TRP A 404 -2.08 22.18 -11.97
CA TRP A 404 -2.11 23.06 -10.80
C TRP A 404 -1.20 22.55 -9.69
N LEU A 405 -1.17 21.23 -9.46
CA LEU A 405 -0.26 20.61 -8.50
C LEU A 405 1.21 20.79 -8.89
N ALA A 406 1.56 20.63 -10.17
CA ALA A 406 2.93 20.90 -10.64
C ALA A 406 3.33 22.35 -10.47
N LEU A 407 2.46 23.29 -10.85
CA LEU A 407 2.75 24.71 -10.68
C LEU A 407 2.90 25.09 -9.22
N PHE A 408 2.02 24.58 -8.35
CA PHE A 408 2.17 24.75 -6.91
C PHE A 408 3.49 24.15 -6.42
N GLY A 409 3.83 22.93 -6.84
CA GLY A 409 5.07 22.24 -6.49
C GLY A 409 6.33 23.00 -6.93
N LEU A 410 6.32 23.58 -8.12
CA LEU A 410 7.45 24.35 -8.66
C LEU A 410 7.56 25.74 -8.03
N LEU A 411 6.44 26.46 -7.90
CA LEU A 411 6.43 27.80 -7.32
C LEU A 411 6.73 27.78 -5.83
N CYS A 412 6.24 26.77 -5.11
CA CYS A 412 6.35 26.67 -3.67
C CYS A 412 7.34 25.57 -3.22
N TRP A 413 8.30 25.22 -4.07
CA TRP A 413 9.24 24.12 -3.80
C TRP A 413 9.94 24.28 -2.45
N ASN A 414 10.48 25.47 -2.16
CA ASN A 414 11.24 25.72 -0.93
C ASN A 414 10.35 25.64 0.31
N GLU A 415 9.09 26.07 0.19
CA GLU A 415 8.12 26.03 1.28
C GLU A 415 7.66 24.60 1.55
N ILE A 416 7.37 23.82 0.49
CA ILE A 416 6.98 22.40 0.61
C ILE A 416 8.14 21.58 1.22
N TYR A 417 9.35 21.75 0.67
CA TYR A 417 10.54 20.98 1.04
C TYR A 417 11.37 21.64 2.16
N ASP A 418 10.74 22.49 3.00
CA ASP A 418 11.39 23.10 4.15
C ASP A 418 11.92 22.02 5.10
N SER A 419 13.24 21.94 5.22
CA SER A 419 13.95 20.96 6.05
C SER A 419 14.00 21.35 7.53
N THR A 420 13.54 22.55 7.88
CA THR A 420 13.49 23.03 9.27
C THR A 420 12.23 22.58 10.02
N VAL A 421 11.23 22.08 9.30
CA VAL A 421 10.04 21.49 9.92
C VAL A 421 10.43 20.16 10.58
N GLU A 422 10.30 20.11 11.90
CA GLU A 422 10.63 18.92 12.70
C GLU A 422 9.68 17.75 12.34
N ASP A 423 10.17 16.53 12.55
CA ASP A 423 9.39 15.28 12.48
C ASP A 423 8.77 14.88 11.13
N VAL A 424 8.88 15.69 10.08
CA VAL A 424 8.33 15.37 8.74
C VAL A 424 9.37 14.77 7.80
N TRP A 425 10.65 14.74 8.21
CA TRP A 425 11.79 14.20 7.48
C TRP A 425 12.57 13.20 8.36
N ILE A 426 12.33 11.92 8.17
CA ILE A 426 12.97 10.80 8.86
C ILE A 426 13.94 10.00 7.99
N SER A 427 13.93 10.25 6.68
CA SER A 427 14.83 9.59 5.75
C SER A 427 15.26 10.55 4.65
N ARG A 428 16.54 10.47 4.28
CA ARG A 428 17.11 11.20 3.13
C ARG A 428 16.56 10.77 1.77
N TYR A 429 15.76 9.70 1.73
CA TYR A 429 15.14 9.13 0.52
C TYR A 429 13.66 9.46 0.39
N GLN A 430 13.11 10.29 1.28
CA GLN A 430 11.72 10.74 1.16
C GLN A 430 11.53 11.63 -0.06
N THR A 431 10.40 11.45 -0.75
CA THR A 431 10.05 12.25 -1.94
C THR A 431 9.10 13.41 -1.63
N TYR A 432 8.57 13.46 -0.41
CA TYR A 432 7.71 14.51 0.14
C TYR A 432 7.74 14.50 1.69
N PRO A 433 7.40 15.61 2.37
CA PRO A 433 7.31 15.65 3.82
C PRO A 433 6.11 14.82 4.31
N LEU A 434 6.26 14.12 5.44
CA LEU A 434 5.25 13.16 5.91
C LEU A 434 3.89 13.80 6.23
N ASP A 435 3.84 15.10 6.48
CA ASP A 435 2.61 15.83 6.79
C ASP A 435 1.83 16.30 5.56
N LEU A 436 2.36 16.17 4.33
CA LEU A 436 1.76 16.69 3.08
C LEU A 436 0.29 16.29 2.90
N TYR A 437 -0.08 15.07 3.29
CA TYR A 437 -1.43 14.53 3.14
C TYR A 437 -2.17 14.39 4.50
N VAL A 438 -1.75 15.14 5.51
CA VAL A 438 -2.21 14.99 6.89
C VAL A 438 -3.04 16.18 7.32
N GLY A 439 -4.27 16.24 6.80
CA GLY A 439 -5.25 17.27 7.13
C GLY A 439 -4.67 18.68 7.02
N GLU A 440 -4.92 19.50 8.04
CA GLU A 440 -4.44 20.90 8.10
C GLU A 440 -2.97 21.03 8.55
N MET A 441 -2.34 19.94 9.00
CA MET A 441 -1.01 19.99 9.62
C MET A 441 0.07 20.52 8.67
N PHE A 442 0.02 20.11 7.40
CA PHE A 442 0.93 20.61 6.36
C PHE A 442 0.92 22.15 6.28
N TRP A 443 -0.30 22.72 6.32
CA TRP A 443 -0.51 24.15 6.29
C TRP A 443 -0.06 24.80 7.59
N ILE A 444 -0.53 24.32 8.75
CA ILE A 444 -0.21 24.90 10.08
C ILE A 444 1.30 24.98 10.30
N ASN A 445 2.05 23.94 9.93
CA ASN A 445 3.51 23.89 10.10
C ASN A 445 4.27 24.91 9.22
N ARG A 446 3.65 25.39 8.14
CA ARG A 446 4.29 26.23 7.11
C ARG A 446 3.51 27.51 6.81
N GLN A 447 2.51 27.84 7.62
CA GLN A 447 1.57 28.93 7.32
C GLN A 447 2.30 30.24 7.02
N LYS A 448 3.20 30.66 7.91
CA LYS A 448 3.95 31.91 7.78
C LYS A 448 4.83 31.94 6.52
N THR A 449 5.42 30.81 6.13
CA THR A 449 6.31 30.76 4.96
C THR A 449 5.49 30.76 3.67
N PHE A 450 4.36 30.06 3.64
CA PHE A 450 3.41 30.11 2.52
C PHE A 450 2.76 31.47 2.34
N GLU A 451 2.26 32.10 3.39
CA GLU A 451 1.63 33.43 3.33
C GLU A 451 2.59 34.46 2.72
N LYS A 452 3.83 34.51 3.22
CA LYS A 452 4.90 35.36 2.66
C LYS A 452 5.20 35.02 1.19
N LYS A 453 5.17 33.74 0.82
CA LYS A 453 5.38 33.31 -0.56
C LYS A 453 4.25 33.80 -1.45
N PHE A 454 3.00 33.70 -1.01
CA PHE A 454 1.85 34.16 -1.77
C PHE A 454 1.84 35.68 -1.95
N GLU A 455 2.13 36.46 -0.90
CA GLU A 455 2.34 37.92 -0.99
C GLU A 455 3.41 38.29 -2.04
N THR A 456 4.51 37.53 -2.04
CA THR A 456 5.58 37.71 -3.04
C THR A 456 5.03 37.46 -4.44
N LEU A 457 4.36 36.32 -4.66
CA LEU A 457 3.83 35.94 -5.98
C LEU A 457 2.80 36.94 -6.53
N GLN A 458 2.00 37.59 -5.67
CA GLN A 458 1.04 38.63 -6.08
C GLN A 458 1.74 39.86 -6.71
N CYS A 459 2.91 40.21 -6.18
CA CYS A 459 3.69 41.37 -6.60
C CYS A 459 4.51 41.14 -7.88
N LEU A 460 4.71 39.88 -8.29
CA LEU A 460 5.56 39.53 -9.43
C LEU A 460 4.89 39.70 -10.79
N SER A 461 5.71 39.94 -11.82
CA SER A 461 5.25 39.90 -13.20
C SER A 461 5.18 38.46 -13.71
N VAL A 462 4.08 38.12 -14.39
CA VAL A 462 3.87 36.76 -14.93
C VAL A 462 4.94 36.39 -15.95
N GLN A 463 5.20 37.29 -16.91
CA GLN A 463 6.02 36.98 -18.08
C GLN A 463 7.52 36.91 -17.79
N VAL A 464 8.00 37.60 -16.77
CA VAL A 464 9.45 37.67 -16.48
C VAL A 464 9.77 36.90 -15.22
N ASP A 465 9.14 37.26 -14.10
CA ASP A 465 9.56 36.76 -12.79
C ASP A 465 9.05 35.35 -12.52
N ILE A 466 7.75 35.10 -12.76
CA ILE A 466 7.15 33.77 -12.54
C ILE A 466 7.75 32.72 -13.48
N GLN A 467 7.93 33.04 -14.77
CA GLN A 467 8.59 32.13 -15.71
C GLN A 467 10.04 31.83 -15.32
N SER A 468 10.79 32.84 -14.86
CA SER A 468 12.16 32.66 -14.39
C SER A 468 12.21 31.74 -13.16
N MET A 469 11.30 31.94 -12.19
CA MET A 469 11.19 31.07 -11.00
C MET A 469 10.83 29.64 -11.35
N LEU A 470 9.87 29.44 -12.26
CA LEU A 470 9.51 28.10 -12.74
C LEU A 470 10.70 27.40 -13.39
N ARG A 471 11.43 28.10 -14.27
CA ARG A 471 12.64 27.55 -14.93
C ARG A 471 13.76 27.25 -13.94
N ALA A 472 13.97 28.13 -12.95
CA ALA A 472 14.99 27.91 -11.91
C ALA A 472 14.64 26.68 -11.07
N SER A 473 13.40 26.60 -10.60
CA SER A 473 12.89 25.47 -9.80
C SER A 473 12.93 24.18 -10.61
N TRP A 474 12.56 24.22 -11.90
CA TRP A 474 12.69 23.08 -12.81
C TRP A 474 14.14 22.62 -12.95
N ARG A 475 15.10 23.53 -13.16
CA ARG A 475 16.53 23.17 -13.28
C ARG A 475 17.13 22.60 -11.99
N CYS A 476 16.68 23.08 -10.84
CA CYS A 476 17.11 22.58 -9.54
C CYS A 476 16.46 21.24 -9.19
N SER A 477 15.19 21.04 -9.54
CA SER A 477 14.41 19.83 -9.23
C SER A 477 14.54 18.71 -10.26
N SER A 478 14.86 19.01 -11.53
CA SER A 478 15.05 18.00 -12.58
C SER A 478 16.27 17.11 -12.36
N LYS A 479 17.24 17.57 -11.57
CA LYS A 479 18.34 16.72 -11.06
C LYS A 479 17.90 15.81 -9.90
N ALA A 480 16.74 16.07 -9.30
CA ALA A 480 16.18 15.40 -8.13
C ALA A 480 14.86 14.66 -8.49
N LEU A 481 14.84 13.98 -9.65
CA LEU A 481 13.71 13.37 -10.40
C LEU A 481 12.90 12.26 -9.67
N SER A 482 12.60 12.45 -8.39
CA SER A 482 11.80 11.57 -7.56
C SER A 482 11.04 12.42 -6.55
N THR A 483 10.15 13.31 -7.00
CA THR A 483 9.25 14.05 -6.10
C THR A 483 7.80 13.80 -6.45
N ALA A 484 6.98 13.48 -5.44
CA ALA A 484 5.58 13.09 -5.63
C ALA A 484 4.75 14.19 -6.33
N THR A 485 5.01 15.46 -6.05
CA THR A 485 4.26 16.60 -6.61
C THR A 485 4.57 16.86 -8.09
N VAL A 486 5.81 16.60 -8.53
CA VAL A 486 6.22 16.76 -9.94
C VAL A 486 5.92 15.48 -10.75
N ASN A 487 6.15 14.28 -10.17
CA ASN A 487 5.91 12.99 -10.84
C ASN A 487 4.42 12.62 -10.99
N ALA A 488 3.55 13.08 -10.08
CA ALA A 488 2.10 12.94 -10.25
C ALA A 488 1.57 13.63 -11.52
N THR A 489 2.35 14.60 -12.03
CA THR A 489 1.99 15.40 -13.20
C THR A 489 2.50 14.81 -14.51
N LEU A 490 3.70 14.24 -14.52
CA LEU A 490 4.31 13.69 -15.74
C LEU A 490 3.71 12.34 -16.15
N SER A 491 3.38 11.48 -15.19
CA SER A 491 2.89 10.12 -15.48
C SER A 491 1.43 10.03 -15.98
N ARG A 492 0.69 11.14 -16.02
CA ARG A 492 -0.74 11.15 -16.42
C ARG A 492 -1.11 12.14 -17.54
N GLY A 493 -0.18 12.98 -17.98
CA GLY A 493 -0.43 13.85 -19.13
C GLY A 493 -0.37 13.08 -20.44
N ARG A 494 -1.51 12.55 -20.92
CA ARG A 494 -1.60 12.03 -22.29
C ARG A 494 -2.00 13.17 -23.23
N LYS A 495 -1.16 13.48 -24.23
CA LYS A 495 -1.60 14.27 -25.38
C LYS A 495 -2.68 13.47 -26.11
N ARG A 496 -3.86 14.06 -26.32
CA ARG A 496 -4.74 13.67 -27.42
C ARG A 496 -4.57 14.69 -28.52
N VAL A 497 -3.86 14.32 -29.58
CA VAL A 497 -3.91 15.07 -30.83
C VAL A 497 -5.28 14.76 -31.46
N HIS A 498 -6.07 15.79 -31.70
CA HIS A 498 -7.35 15.61 -32.37
C HIS A 498 -7.08 15.44 -33.88
N GLY A 499 -7.16 14.20 -34.34
CA GLY A 499 -7.08 13.84 -35.76
C GLY A 499 -5.89 12.95 -36.05
N GLU A 500 -6.19 11.75 -36.53
CA GLU A 500 -5.30 10.68 -37.01
C GLU A 500 -4.78 9.71 -35.93
N GLU A 501 -5.12 8.44 -36.16
CA GLU A 501 -4.84 7.28 -35.33
C GLU A 501 -3.36 6.89 -35.46
N GLU A 502 -2.50 7.45 -34.61
CA GLU A 502 -1.20 6.87 -34.25
C GLU A 502 -0.79 7.45 -32.89
N GLU A 503 -0.82 6.61 -31.85
CA GLU A 503 -0.39 6.97 -30.49
C GLU A 503 1.15 6.95 -30.43
N GLU A 504 1.80 8.11 -30.61
CA GLU A 504 3.21 8.28 -30.25
C GLU A 504 3.35 8.73 -28.78
N GLU A 505 4.17 8.01 -28.02
CA GLU A 505 4.57 8.36 -26.65
C GLU A 505 5.62 9.49 -26.70
N GLU A 506 5.22 10.72 -26.38
CA GLU A 506 6.15 11.84 -26.13
C GLU A 506 6.00 12.39 -24.71
N ASP A 507 7.12 12.50 -24.00
CA ASP A 507 7.25 13.23 -22.74
C ASP A 507 7.01 14.74 -22.95
N ILE A 508 6.09 15.32 -22.17
CA ILE A 508 5.57 16.69 -22.38
C ILE A 508 6.65 17.79 -22.24
N PHE A 509 7.77 17.50 -21.56
CA PHE A 509 8.80 18.50 -21.24
C PHE A 509 10.13 18.31 -22.00
N ASP A 510 10.20 17.38 -22.97
CA ASP A 510 11.46 17.08 -23.65
C ASP A 510 11.76 17.99 -24.86
N ASN A 511 10.94 19.01 -25.11
CA ASN A 511 11.22 20.01 -26.12
C ASN A 511 11.78 21.30 -25.51
N HIS A 512 12.98 21.64 -25.96
CA HIS A 512 13.87 22.71 -25.51
C HIS A 512 13.37 24.17 -25.67
N ASN A 513 12.07 24.47 -25.55
CA ASN A 513 11.55 25.86 -25.62
C ASN A 513 10.61 26.26 -24.48
#